data_AF-A0A9Q4CQ22-F1
#
_entry.id   AF-A0A9Q4CQ22-F1
#
_cell.length_a   1.000
_cell.length_b   1.000
_cell.length_c   1.000
_cell.angle_alpha   90.00
_cell.angle_beta   90.00
_cell.angle_gamma   90.00
#
_symmetry.space_group_name_H-M   'P 1'
#
loop_
_entity.id
_entity.type
_entity.pdbx_description
1 polymer ?
#
loop_
_entity_poly.entity_id
_entity_poly.type
_entity_poly.pdbx_seq_one_letter_code
_entity_poly.pdbx_strand_id
1 'polypeptide(L)'
;MAHGEITLYQKVTVKMIITKTLNLGKNNFLKKLSDTNISSNSNDIEYFHLGYPIYPLSLRGSIVVRFNLNFLSDNEQSFIFGSPIDTGSIKYNFITSQLPIDEFISNVSCDYKKFYSLCMELKKLSTPELDNILHHSATYNLNKIIDNYFIPEVSDVIKKSTNPHSRLFEVCLDGNFHIKKEHISSIYIPNTYCDTLLLKKIIKIYSRRVFYYNPKYGMDVISYG
;
A
#
# COMPACT_ATOMS: atom_id res chain seq x y z
N MET A 1 8.96 -23.06 -45.37
CA MET A 1 9.68 -22.13 -44.49
C MET A 1 8.78 -21.86 -43.29
N ALA A 2 9.12 -22.38 -42.12
CA ALA A 2 8.32 -22.23 -40.90
C ALA A 2 8.77 -20.96 -40.17
N HIS A 3 7.86 -20.00 -39.99
CA HIS A 3 8.06 -18.85 -39.13
C HIS A 3 7.81 -19.29 -37.68
N GLY A 4 8.87 -19.41 -36.89
CA GLY A 4 8.78 -19.60 -35.45
C GLY A 4 8.43 -18.28 -34.78
N GLU A 5 7.25 -18.20 -34.17
CA GLU A 5 6.91 -17.16 -33.22
C GLU A 5 7.70 -17.39 -31.93
N ILE A 6 8.66 -16.49 -31.66
CA ILE A 6 9.36 -16.45 -30.37
C ILE A 6 8.51 -15.58 -29.44
N THR A 7 7.60 -16.20 -28.69
CA THR A 7 6.89 -15.54 -27.60
C THR A 7 7.85 -15.40 -26.42
N LEU A 8 8.50 -14.24 -26.32
CA LEU A 8 9.28 -13.83 -25.14
C LEU A 8 8.33 -13.58 -23.96
N TYR A 9 7.99 -14.64 -23.23
CA TYR A 9 7.36 -14.50 -21.91
C TYR A 9 8.39 -13.92 -20.94
N GLN A 10 8.44 -12.58 -20.84
CA GLN A 10 9.09 -11.94 -19.70
C GLN A 10 8.37 -12.42 -18.43
N LYS A 11 9.11 -13.15 -17.58
CA LYS A 11 8.61 -13.64 -16.29
C LYS A 11 8.33 -12.43 -15.39
N VAL A 12 7.09 -11.96 -15.37
CA VAL A 12 6.65 -10.88 -14.49
C VAL A 12 6.81 -11.35 -13.06
N THR A 13 7.78 -10.78 -12.35
CA THR A 13 8.00 -11.07 -10.93
C THR A 13 7.19 -10.08 -10.12
N VAL A 14 6.10 -10.55 -9.52
CA VAL A 14 5.31 -9.76 -8.57
C VAL A 14 6.14 -9.53 -7.32
N LYS A 15 6.25 -8.27 -6.90
CA LYS A 15 6.97 -7.87 -5.69
C LYS A 15 5.96 -7.32 -4.69
N MET A 16 6.21 -7.59 -3.42
CA MET A 16 5.47 -6.96 -2.34
C MET A 16 5.68 -5.45 -2.38
N ILE A 17 4.58 -4.71 -2.38
CA ILE A 17 4.56 -3.25 -2.45
C ILE A 17 3.79 -2.69 -1.25
N ILE A 18 4.26 -1.54 -0.77
CA ILE A 18 3.54 -0.71 0.17
C ILE A 18 3.07 0.53 -0.59
N THR A 19 1.81 0.94 -0.43
CA THR A 19 1.23 2.09 -1.11
C THR A 19 0.79 3.17 -0.14
N LYS A 20 0.95 4.42 -0.60
CA LYS A 20 0.33 5.58 -0.01
C LYS A 20 -0.51 6.30 -1.07
N THR A 21 -1.80 6.45 -0.81
CA THR A 21 -2.72 7.24 -1.64
C THR A 21 -2.94 8.62 -1.02
N LEU A 22 -2.77 9.66 -1.83
CA LEU A 22 -2.78 11.05 -1.40
C LEU A 22 -3.68 11.89 -2.31
N ASN A 23 -4.42 12.80 -1.71
CA ASN A 23 -5.03 13.92 -2.44
C ASN A 23 -4.07 15.12 -2.38
N LEU A 24 -4.18 16.06 -3.32
CA LEU A 24 -3.31 17.24 -3.38
C LEU A 24 -3.30 18.06 -2.07
N GLY A 25 -4.38 18.01 -1.28
CA GLY A 25 -4.47 18.67 0.03
C GLY A 25 -3.51 18.12 1.10
N LYS A 26 -2.91 16.94 0.91
CA LYS A 26 -1.93 16.35 1.85
C LYS A 26 -0.52 16.92 1.63
N ASN A 27 -0.39 18.22 1.87
CA ASN A 27 0.85 18.96 1.61
C ASN A 27 2.05 18.44 2.41
N ASN A 28 1.88 17.92 3.62
CA ASN A 28 3.00 17.52 4.47
C ASN A 28 3.75 16.30 3.89
N PHE A 29 3.03 15.27 3.46
CA PHE A 29 3.65 14.11 2.82
C PHE A 29 4.34 14.47 1.50
N LEU A 30 3.68 15.28 0.66
CA LEU A 30 4.28 15.72 -0.60
C LEU A 30 5.53 16.59 -0.36
N LYS A 31 5.55 17.41 0.70
CA LYS A 31 6.75 18.12 1.13
C LYS A 31 7.87 17.17 1.53
N LYS A 32 7.59 16.13 2.34
CA LYS A 32 8.57 15.06 2.67
C LYS A 32 9.14 14.38 1.43
N LEU A 33 8.33 14.13 0.40
CA LEU A 33 8.83 13.61 -0.87
C LEU A 33 9.73 14.61 -1.61
N SER A 34 9.42 15.90 -1.50
CA SER A 34 10.14 16.96 -2.24
C SER A 34 11.43 17.45 -1.56
N ASP A 35 11.54 17.26 -0.24
CA ASP A 35 12.68 17.71 0.56
C ASP A 35 13.30 16.52 1.29
N THR A 36 14.52 16.16 0.90
CA THR A 36 15.27 15.04 1.50
C THR A 36 15.70 15.29 2.94
N ASN A 37 15.51 16.50 3.47
CA ASN A 37 16.06 16.96 4.75
C ASN A 37 15.01 17.40 5.77
N ILE A 38 13.70 17.23 5.51
CA ILE A 38 12.69 17.55 6.53
C ILE A 38 12.58 16.37 7.49
N SER A 39 13.25 16.47 8.63
CA SER A 39 12.81 15.80 9.86
C SER A 39 11.51 16.48 10.27
N SER A 40 10.37 15.88 9.96
CA SER A 40 9.11 16.39 10.51
C SER A 40 9.04 15.98 11.97
N ASN A 41 9.35 16.91 12.87
CA ASN A 41 8.85 16.86 14.25
C ASN A 41 7.35 17.12 14.25
N SER A 42 6.57 16.30 13.54
CA SER A 42 5.11 16.38 13.56
C SER A 42 4.56 15.17 14.30
N ASN A 43 3.59 15.41 15.18
CA ASN A 43 2.73 14.38 15.75
C ASN A 43 1.79 13.78 14.67
N ASP A 44 2.15 13.89 13.38
CA ASP A 44 1.34 13.40 12.28
C ASP A 44 1.45 11.89 12.24
N ILE A 45 0.31 11.22 12.14
CA ILE A 45 0.25 9.77 11.91
C ILE A 45 -0.01 9.56 10.43
N GLU A 46 0.76 8.68 9.79
CA GLU A 46 0.60 8.34 8.39
C GLU A 46 0.29 6.85 8.19
N TYR A 47 -0.78 6.62 7.43
CA TYR A 47 -1.27 5.29 7.08
C TYR A 47 -0.83 4.89 5.68
N PHE A 48 -0.34 3.68 5.55
CA PHE A 48 0.07 3.04 4.30
C PHE A 48 -0.64 1.70 4.18
N HIS A 49 -0.66 1.12 2.99
CA HIS A 49 -1.28 -0.18 2.76
C HIS A 49 -0.33 -1.16 2.07
N LEU A 50 -0.44 -2.44 2.36
CA LEU A 50 0.18 -3.48 1.53
C LEU A 50 -0.68 -3.69 0.28
N GLY A 51 -0.06 -3.69 -0.90
CA GLY A 51 -0.75 -3.93 -2.15
C GLY A 51 -1.07 -2.67 -2.96
N TYR A 52 -1.83 -2.87 -4.03
CA TYR A 52 -2.33 -1.83 -4.90
C TYR A 52 -3.40 -1.01 -4.17
N PRO A 53 -3.76 0.20 -4.63
CA PRO A 53 -4.83 0.92 -3.97
C PRO A 53 -6.21 0.43 -4.46
N ILE A 54 -7.21 0.45 -3.58
CA ILE A 54 -8.60 0.10 -3.93
C ILE A 54 -9.19 1.21 -4.80
N TYR A 55 -9.76 0.83 -5.96
CA TYR A 55 -10.43 1.75 -6.88
C TYR A 55 -11.92 1.93 -6.55
N PRO A 56 -12.52 3.10 -6.89
CA PRO A 56 -11.92 4.27 -7.54
C PRO A 56 -11.23 5.23 -6.55
N LEU A 57 -10.08 5.79 -6.93
CA LEU A 57 -9.27 6.63 -6.02
C LEU A 57 -9.85 8.02 -5.75
N SER A 58 -10.38 8.69 -6.78
CA SER A 58 -11.22 9.89 -6.72
C SER A 58 -11.50 10.42 -8.14
N LEU A 59 -12.54 11.23 -8.32
CA LEU A 59 -12.84 11.89 -9.61
C LEU A 59 -11.74 12.87 -10.06
N ARG A 60 -11.02 13.49 -9.12
CA ARG A 60 -9.92 14.42 -9.42
C ARG A 60 -8.57 13.72 -9.60
N GLY A 61 -8.51 12.42 -9.33
CA GLY A 61 -7.28 11.64 -9.24
C GLY A 61 -6.60 11.76 -7.88
N SER A 62 -5.85 10.73 -7.53
CA SER A 62 -5.09 10.66 -6.29
C SER A 62 -3.66 10.31 -6.64
N ILE A 63 -2.70 10.96 -6.01
CA ILE A 63 -1.29 10.62 -6.16
C ILE A 63 -1.07 9.30 -5.43
N VAL A 64 -0.47 8.32 -6.09
CA VAL A 64 -0.17 7.01 -5.50
C VAL A 64 1.34 6.83 -5.48
N VAL A 65 1.89 6.64 -4.29
CA VAL A 65 3.32 6.39 -4.10
C VAL A 65 3.50 4.92 -3.74
N ARG A 66 4.29 4.19 -4.52
CA ARG A 66 4.64 2.79 -4.27
C ARG A 66 6.04 2.70 -3.68
N PHE A 67 6.12 2.04 -2.55
CA PHE A 67 7.34 1.73 -1.80
C PHE A 67 7.66 0.24 -1.94
N ASN A 68 8.94 -0.10 -1.91
CA ASN A 68 9.37 -1.48 -1.69
C ASN A 68 9.42 -1.79 -0.17
N LEU A 69 9.59 -3.07 0.16
CA LEU A 69 9.57 -3.53 1.55
C LEU A 69 10.72 -2.97 2.42
N ASN A 70 11.81 -2.47 1.82
CA ASN A 70 12.90 -1.84 2.60
C ASN A 70 12.41 -0.56 3.30
N PHE A 71 11.35 0.08 2.78
CA PHE A 71 10.70 1.18 3.47
C PHE A 71 10.23 0.78 4.87
N LEU A 72 9.69 -0.44 5.03
CA LEU A 72 9.21 -0.92 6.31
C LEU A 72 10.39 -1.23 7.26
N SER A 73 11.43 -1.90 6.76
CA SER A 73 12.59 -2.25 7.59
C SER A 73 13.38 -1.03 8.07
N ASP A 74 13.51 -0.02 7.21
CA ASP A 74 14.25 1.21 7.55
C ASP A 74 13.45 2.13 8.48
N ASN A 75 12.17 1.85 8.73
CA ASN A 75 11.26 2.66 9.54
C ASN A 75 10.65 1.89 10.72
N GLU A 76 11.32 0.83 11.20
CA GLU A 76 10.90 0.07 12.39
C GLU A 76 10.65 0.97 13.60
N GLN A 77 11.50 1.96 13.83
CA GLN A 77 11.40 2.85 15.00
C GLN A 77 10.18 3.78 14.96
N SER A 78 9.67 4.08 13.78
CA SER A 78 8.47 4.91 13.58
C SER A 78 7.19 4.09 13.51
N PHE A 79 7.28 2.76 13.63
CA PHE A 79 6.14 1.88 13.50
C PHE A 79 5.23 1.96 14.73
N ILE A 80 3.98 2.37 14.52
CA ILE A 80 2.96 2.42 15.58
C ILE A 80 2.22 1.08 15.65
N PHE A 81 1.64 0.65 14.53
CA PHE A 81 0.97 -0.63 14.42
C PHE A 81 0.86 -1.08 12.96
N GLY A 82 0.62 -2.38 12.77
CA GLY A 82 0.16 -2.95 11.52
C GLY A 82 -1.12 -3.75 11.73
N SER A 83 -1.87 -3.98 10.67
CA SER A 83 -3.12 -4.74 10.73
C SER A 83 -3.35 -5.48 9.40
N PRO A 84 -3.92 -6.70 9.40
CA PRO A 84 -4.30 -7.39 8.16
C PRO A 84 -5.60 -6.83 7.55
N ILE A 85 -6.27 -5.92 8.26
CA ILE A 85 -7.53 -5.27 7.90
C ILE A 85 -7.39 -3.75 8.06
N ASP A 86 -8.07 -2.97 7.21
CA ASP A 86 -8.18 -1.52 7.37
C ASP A 86 -8.91 -1.17 8.68
N THR A 87 -8.18 -0.64 9.66
CA THR A 87 -8.75 -0.32 10.98
C THR A 87 -9.72 0.84 10.93
N GLY A 88 -9.57 1.76 9.97
CA GLY A 88 -10.54 2.82 9.71
C GLY A 88 -11.89 2.24 9.29
N SER A 89 -11.87 1.24 8.40
CA SER A 89 -13.09 0.56 7.95
C SER A 89 -13.82 -0.18 9.09
N ILE A 90 -13.08 -0.72 10.06
CA ILE A 90 -13.68 -1.30 11.28
C ILE A 90 -14.29 -0.20 12.14
N LYS A 91 -13.54 0.87 12.43
CA LYS A 91 -13.97 1.99 13.30
C LYS A 91 -15.25 2.67 12.82
N TYR A 92 -15.45 2.75 11.51
CA TYR A 92 -16.64 3.34 10.89
C TYR A 92 -17.71 2.30 10.51
N ASN A 93 -17.62 1.07 11.02
CA ASN A 93 -18.60 -0.01 10.81
C ASN A 93 -18.82 -0.44 9.35
N PHE A 94 -17.83 -0.23 8.47
CA PHE A 94 -17.85 -0.80 7.11
C PHE A 94 -17.45 -2.28 7.10
N ILE A 95 -16.79 -2.74 8.16
CA ILE A 95 -16.44 -4.13 8.41
C ILE A 95 -16.99 -4.49 9.80
N THR A 96 -17.90 -5.44 9.83
CA THR A 96 -18.55 -5.89 11.06
C THR A 96 -17.88 -7.13 11.61
N SER A 97 -17.65 -7.15 12.92
CA SER A 97 -17.19 -8.31 13.66
C SER A 97 -18.25 -8.71 14.71
N GLN A 98 -18.15 -9.92 15.25
CA GLN A 98 -18.99 -10.33 16.39
C GLN A 98 -18.52 -9.73 17.72
N LEU A 99 -17.26 -9.28 17.79
CA LEU A 99 -16.68 -8.62 18.94
C LEU A 99 -17.02 -7.12 18.95
N PRO A 100 -17.03 -6.48 20.13
CA PRO A 100 -17.05 -5.02 20.25
C PRO A 100 -15.93 -4.37 19.41
N ILE A 101 -16.20 -3.19 18.85
CA ILE A 101 -15.29 -2.51 17.91
C ILE A 101 -13.88 -2.34 18.49
N ASP A 102 -13.76 -1.81 19.71
CA ASP A 102 -12.46 -1.53 20.33
C ASP A 102 -11.69 -2.82 20.61
N GLU A 103 -12.39 -3.87 21.03
CA GLU A 103 -11.81 -5.19 21.24
C GLU A 103 -11.31 -5.80 19.92
N PHE A 104 -12.12 -5.70 18.86
CA PHE A 104 -11.72 -6.19 17.55
C PHE A 104 -10.53 -5.42 16.97
N ILE A 105 -10.50 -4.09 17.11
CA ILE A 105 -9.37 -3.24 16.70
C ILE A 105 -8.08 -3.67 17.44
N SER A 106 -8.17 -3.94 18.75
CA SER A 106 -7.03 -4.43 19.52
C SER A 106 -6.54 -5.79 19.02
N ASN A 107 -7.45 -6.67 18.58
CA ASN A 107 -7.11 -8.01 18.09
C ASN A 107 -6.55 -8.04 16.66
N VAL A 108 -6.92 -7.08 15.80
CA VAL A 108 -6.33 -6.96 14.44
C VAL A 108 -5.03 -6.17 14.43
N SER A 109 -4.78 -5.33 15.42
CA SER A 109 -3.56 -4.55 15.53
C SER A 109 -2.38 -5.41 16.00
N CYS A 110 -1.19 -5.15 15.48
CA CYS A 110 0.02 -5.84 15.88
C CYS A 110 1.27 -4.95 15.83
N ASP A 111 2.30 -5.36 16.55
CA ASP A 111 3.60 -4.71 16.55
C ASP A 111 4.38 -4.97 15.24
N TYR A 112 5.52 -4.28 15.12
CA TYR A 112 6.39 -4.39 13.95
C TYR A 112 6.87 -5.83 13.70
N LYS A 113 7.31 -6.54 14.74
CA LYS A 113 7.91 -7.88 14.59
C LYS A 113 6.89 -8.87 14.03
N LYS A 114 5.65 -8.81 14.55
CA LYS A 114 4.54 -9.62 14.08
C LYS A 114 4.14 -9.24 12.65
N PHE A 115 3.99 -7.95 12.36
CA PHE A 115 3.61 -7.49 11.02
C PHE A 115 4.69 -7.78 9.95
N TYR A 116 5.97 -7.60 10.28
CA TYR A 116 7.08 -7.88 9.37
C TYR A 116 7.19 -9.38 9.09
N SER A 117 7.05 -10.24 10.11
CA SER A 117 7.02 -11.70 9.94
C SER A 117 5.88 -12.14 9.01
N LEU A 118 4.68 -11.59 9.21
CA LEU A 118 3.54 -11.77 8.32
C LEU A 118 3.88 -11.38 6.87
N CYS A 119 4.45 -10.20 6.63
CA CYS A 119 4.89 -9.78 5.29
C CYS A 119 5.89 -10.77 4.67
N MET A 120 6.83 -11.27 5.46
CA MET A 120 7.84 -12.22 4.99
C MET A 120 7.25 -13.60 4.66
N GLU A 121 6.17 -14.03 5.33
CA GLU A 121 5.42 -15.23 4.95
C GLU A 121 4.62 -15.04 3.67
N LEU A 122 3.91 -13.92 3.53
CA LEU A 122 3.17 -13.59 2.31
C LEU A 122 4.09 -13.58 1.08
N LYS A 123 5.34 -13.12 1.24
CA LYS A 123 6.35 -13.07 0.18
C LYS A 123 6.80 -14.47 -0.30
N LYS A 124 6.61 -15.52 0.51
CA LYS A 124 6.94 -16.91 0.16
C LYS A 124 5.87 -17.58 -0.71
N LEU A 125 4.70 -16.95 -0.84
CA LEU A 125 3.61 -17.46 -1.67
C LEU A 125 3.99 -17.47 -3.15
N SER A 126 3.24 -18.24 -3.93
CA SER A 126 3.38 -18.24 -5.38
C SER A 126 3.04 -16.85 -5.95
N THR A 127 3.63 -16.50 -7.10
CA THR A 127 3.39 -15.22 -7.78
C THR A 127 1.89 -14.91 -7.96
N PRO A 128 1.03 -15.85 -8.43
CA PRO A 128 -0.40 -15.56 -8.59
C PRO A 128 -1.12 -15.31 -7.27
N GLU A 129 -0.75 -16.03 -6.21
CA GLU A 129 -1.38 -15.83 -4.90
C GLU A 129 -0.98 -14.52 -4.25
N LEU A 130 0.32 -14.18 -4.35
CA LEU A 130 0.79 -12.88 -3.89
C LEU A 130 0.10 -11.76 -4.66
N ASP A 131 -0.07 -11.89 -5.98
CA ASP A 131 -0.77 -10.89 -6.79
C ASP A 131 -2.24 -10.72 -6.37
N ASN A 132 -2.95 -11.82 -6.10
CA ASN A 132 -4.31 -11.78 -5.56
C ASN A 132 -4.38 -11.03 -4.23
N ILE A 133 -3.42 -11.27 -3.32
CA ILE A 133 -3.36 -10.59 -2.03
C ILE A 133 -3.08 -9.09 -2.20
N LEU A 134 -2.15 -8.73 -3.10
CA LEU A 134 -1.87 -7.32 -3.41
C LEU A 134 -3.05 -6.62 -4.08
N HIS A 135 -3.99 -7.36 -4.68
CA HIS A 135 -5.28 -6.88 -5.18
C HIS A 135 -6.45 -7.14 -4.20
N HIS A 136 -6.16 -7.34 -2.92
CA HIS A 136 -7.15 -7.48 -1.84
C HIS A 136 -8.18 -8.59 -2.04
N SER A 137 -7.76 -9.67 -2.71
CA SER A 137 -8.58 -10.85 -2.94
C SER A 137 -8.30 -11.92 -1.89
N ALA A 138 -9.37 -12.57 -1.41
CA ALA A 138 -9.23 -13.65 -0.44
C ALA A 138 -8.60 -14.88 -1.11
N THR A 139 -7.64 -15.51 -0.44
CA THR A 139 -7.09 -16.81 -0.85
C THR A 139 -7.11 -17.77 0.33
N TYR A 140 -7.12 -19.07 0.04
CA TYR A 140 -7.06 -20.09 1.10
C TYR A 140 -5.78 -19.97 1.93
N ASN A 141 -4.64 -19.74 1.27
CA ASN A 141 -3.34 -19.59 1.93
C ASN A 141 -3.22 -18.28 2.72
N LEU A 142 -3.88 -17.20 2.29
CA LEU A 142 -3.96 -15.97 3.09
C LEU A 142 -4.59 -16.26 4.46
N ASN A 143 -5.74 -16.93 4.50
CA ASN A 143 -6.43 -17.22 5.76
C ASN A 143 -5.56 -18.06 6.71
N LYS A 144 -4.90 -19.10 6.18
CA LYS A 144 -3.95 -19.92 6.96
C LYS A 144 -2.81 -19.11 7.56
N ILE A 145 -2.26 -18.19 6.78
CA ILE A 145 -1.20 -17.31 7.27
C ILE A 145 -1.77 -16.42 8.38
N ILE A 146 -2.95 -15.81 8.20
CA ILE A 146 -3.57 -14.97 9.24
C ILE A 146 -3.82 -15.76 10.53
N ASP A 147 -4.29 -17.00 10.45
CA ASP A 147 -4.54 -17.88 11.61
C ASP A 147 -3.28 -18.13 12.45
N ASN A 148 -2.08 -18.05 11.85
CA ASN A 148 -0.82 -18.20 12.58
C ASN A 148 -0.47 -16.97 13.43
N TYR A 149 -1.04 -15.81 13.11
CA TYR A 149 -0.68 -14.53 13.72
C TYR A 149 -1.82 -13.93 14.55
N PHE A 150 -3.07 -14.14 14.18
CA PHE A 150 -4.24 -13.48 14.75
C PHE A 150 -5.27 -14.49 15.24
N ILE A 151 -6.19 -14.04 16.08
CA ILE A 151 -7.30 -14.88 16.56
C ILE A 151 -8.20 -15.30 15.37
N PRO A 152 -8.87 -16.47 15.43
CA PRO A 152 -9.69 -16.98 14.34
C PRO A 152 -10.78 -16.02 13.86
N GLU A 153 -11.30 -15.16 14.74
CA GLU A 153 -12.30 -14.16 14.40
C GLU A 153 -11.80 -13.18 13.33
N VAL A 154 -10.50 -12.88 13.30
CA VAL A 154 -9.89 -12.00 12.30
C VAL A 154 -9.92 -12.66 10.92
N SER A 155 -9.46 -13.91 10.82
CA SER A 155 -9.47 -14.64 9.55
C SER A 155 -10.89 -14.94 9.07
N ASP A 156 -11.83 -15.17 9.99
CA ASP A 156 -13.24 -15.33 9.68
C ASP A 156 -13.85 -14.09 9.02
N VAL A 157 -13.52 -12.89 9.52
CA VAL A 157 -13.94 -11.62 8.89
C VAL A 157 -13.34 -11.49 7.48
N ILE A 158 -12.05 -11.79 7.33
CA ILE A 158 -11.35 -11.75 6.03
C ILE A 158 -11.99 -12.71 5.02
N LYS A 159 -12.36 -13.92 5.46
CA LYS A 159 -12.91 -14.99 4.63
C LYS A 159 -14.36 -14.74 4.22
N LYS A 160 -15.18 -14.21 5.13
CA LYS A 160 -16.64 -14.03 4.92
C LYS A 160 -16.98 -12.71 4.22
N SER A 161 -16.11 -11.71 4.33
CA SER A 161 -16.38 -10.37 3.78
C SER A 161 -16.20 -10.29 2.27
N THR A 162 -17.11 -9.61 1.57
CA THR A 162 -16.93 -9.22 0.16
C THR A 162 -16.21 -7.88 0.01
N ASN A 163 -16.07 -7.11 1.09
CA ASN A 163 -15.45 -5.79 1.07
C ASN A 163 -13.92 -5.92 0.95
N PRO A 164 -13.26 -5.35 -0.09
CA PRO A 164 -11.80 -5.41 -0.24
C PRO A 164 -11.04 -4.77 0.92
N HIS A 165 -11.64 -3.84 1.68
CA HIS A 165 -11.02 -3.26 2.88
C HIS A 165 -10.80 -4.29 4.01
N SER A 166 -11.54 -5.41 3.99
CA SER A 166 -11.27 -6.55 4.88
C SER A 166 -9.96 -7.26 4.55
N ARG A 167 -9.33 -6.96 3.42
CA ARG A 167 -8.07 -7.53 2.95
C ARG A 167 -7.06 -6.43 2.58
N LEU A 168 -7.27 -5.25 3.13
CA LEU A 168 -6.39 -4.12 2.98
C LEU A 168 -5.50 -4.06 4.21
N PHE A 169 -4.31 -4.63 4.10
CA PHE A 169 -3.35 -4.63 5.19
C PHE A 169 -2.87 -3.21 5.39
N GLU A 170 -2.95 -2.72 6.62
CA GLU A 170 -2.64 -1.34 7.00
C GLU A 170 -1.33 -1.30 7.78
N VAL A 171 -0.55 -0.26 7.52
CA VAL A 171 0.67 0.08 8.26
C VAL A 171 0.54 1.51 8.74
N CYS A 172 0.72 1.72 10.02
CA CYS A 172 0.63 3.01 10.67
C CYS A 172 2.01 3.43 11.19
N LEU A 173 2.52 4.56 10.71
CA LEU A 173 3.79 5.14 11.13
C LEU A 173 3.58 6.51 11.78
N ASP A 174 4.41 6.85 12.76
CA ASP A 174 4.49 8.18 13.33
C ASP A 174 5.18 9.18 12.38
N GLY A 175 5.16 10.47 12.71
CA GLY A 175 5.71 11.51 11.84
C GLY A 175 7.22 11.40 11.63
N ASN A 176 7.95 10.57 12.37
CA ASN A 176 9.40 10.50 12.30
C ASN A 176 9.91 9.58 11.17
N PHE A 177 9.04 8.90 10.42
CA PHE A 177 9.48 8.03 9.33
C PHE A 177 10.27 8.81 8.27
N HIS A 178 11.24 8.12 7.68
CA HIS A 178 12.12 8.60 6.64
C HIS A 178 11.80 7.94 5.29
N ILE A 179 11.73 8.77 4.24
CA ILE A 179 11.62 8.31 2.86
C ILE A 179 12.97 8.53 2.18
N LYS A 180 13.66 7.44 1.85
CA LYS A 180 14.86 7.47 1.01
C LYS A 180 14.47 7.24 -0.45
N LYS A 181 15.34 7.68 -1.37
CA LYS A 181 15.07 7.53 -2.81
C LYS A 181 14.92 6.06 -3.20
N GLU A 182 15.73 5.19 -2.64
CA GLU A 182 15.71 3.74 -2.85
C GLU A 182 14.43 3.06 -2.37
N HIS A 183 13.67 3.65 -1.45
CA HIS A 183 12.39 3.12 -1.01
C HIS A 183 11.32 3.23 -2.11
N ILE A 184 11.35 4.30 -2.90
CA ILE A 184 10.34 4.60 -3.91
C ILE A 184 10.52 3.73 -5.15
N SER A 185 9.54 2.86 -5.41
CA SER A 185 9.48 2.05 -6.64
C SER A 185 8.84 2.83 -7.79
N SER A 186 7.71 3.50 -7.53
CA SER A 186 7.04 4.35 -8.51
C SER A 186 6.13 5.39 -7.85
N ILE A 187 5.81 6.45 -8.59
CA ILE A 187 4.88 7.51 -8.20
C ILE A 187 3.92 7.71 -9.37
N TYR A 188 2.63 7.56 -9.12
CA TYR A 188 1.58 7.83 -10.09
C TYR A 188 0.97 9.19 -9.79
N ILE A 189 1.05 10.11 -10.73
CA ILE A 189 0.51 11.46 -10.61
C ILE A 189 -0.62 11.60 -11.62
N PRO A 190 -1.84 11.99 -11.21
CA PRO A 190 -2.88 12.26 -12.18
C PRO A 190 -2.50 13.48 -13.02
N ASN A 191 -2.79 13.43 -14.32
CA ASN A 191 -2.49 14.52 -15.24
C ASN A 191 -3.15 15.86 -14.86
N THR A 192 -4.18 15.84 -14.03
CA THR A 192 -4.81 17.02 -13.42
C THR A 192 -3.88 17.82 -12.50
N TYR A 193 -2.79 17.22 -12.01
CA TYR A 193 -1.89 17.84 -11.02
C TYR A 193 -0.47 18.11 -11.53
N CYS A 194 -0.15 17.77 -12.79
CA CYS A 194 1.23 17.82 -13.30
C CYS A 194 1.89 19.21 -13.21
N ASP A 195 1.10 20.28 -13.21
CA ASP A 195 1.62 21.65 -13.26
C ASP A 195 1.97 22.32 -11.92
N THR A 196 1.71 21.65 -10.79
CA THR A 196 2.01 22.24 -9.48
C THR A 196 3.52 22.30 -9.23
N LEU A 197 4.02 23.40 -8.63
CA LEU A 197 5.44 23.59 -8.33
C LEU A 197 6.02 22.47 -7.45
N LEU A 198 5.25 21.99 -6.48
CA LEU A 198 5.65 20.91 -5.59
C LEU A 198 5.84 19.60 -6.36
N LEU A 199 4.92 19.26 -7.27
CA LEU A 199 5.06 18.06 -8.08
C LEU A 199 6.19 18.18 -9.09
N LYS A 200 6.44 19.36 -9.66
CA LYS A 200 7.62 19.60 -10.52
C LYS A 200 8.93 19.29 -9.80
N LYS A 201 9.05 19.60 -8.50
CA LYS A 201 10.21 19.20 -7.68
C LYS A 201 10.30 17.68 -7.52
N ILE A 202 9.19 17.03 -7.15
CA ILE A 202 9.12 15.57 -6.99
C ILE A 202 9.51 14.86 -8.29
N ILE A 203 8.96 15.29 -9.43
CA ILE A 203 9.26 14.75 -10.77
C ILE A 203 10.75 14.82 -11.06
N LYS A 204 11.40 15.95 -10.73
CA LYS A 204 12.85 16.13 -10.92
C LYS A 204 13.67 15.13 -10.08
N ILE A 205 13.27 14.89 -8.82
CA ILE A 205 14.00 13.99 -7.90
C ILE A 205 13.86 12.52 -8.30
N TYR A 206 12.64 12.11 -8.68
CA TYR A 206 12.26 10.72 -8.97
C TYR A 206 12.07 10.46 -10.46
N SER A 207 12.84 11.15 -11.31
CA SER A 207 12.79 10.96 -12.76
C SER A 207 12.89 9.47 -13.12
N ARG A 208 12.10 9.05 -14.13
CA ARG A 208 11.90 7.64 -14.55
C ARG A 208 11.13 6.74 -13.58
N ARG A 209 10.72 7.23 -12.40
CA ARG A 209 9.81 6.52 -11.49
C ARG A 209 8.45 7.21 -11.38
N VAL A 210 8.28 8.35 -12.05
CA VAL A 210 7.00 9.05 -12.14
C VAL A 210 6.24 8.63 -13.39
N PHE A 211 4.97 8.33 -13.21
CA PHE A 211 4.05 7.92 -14.24
C PHE A 211 2.82 8.81 -14.19
N TYR A 212 2.37 9.29 -15.35
CA TYR A 212 1.13 10.04 -15.41
C TYR A 212 -0.03 9.12 -15.78
N TYR A 213 -1.19 9.41 -15.22
CA TYR A 213 -2.42 8.72 -15.58
C TYR A 213 -3.59 9.68 -15.68
N ASN A 214 -4.62 9.29 -16.42
CA ASN A 214 -5.86 10.05 -16.49
C ASN A 214 -6.85 9.49 -15.45
N PRO A 215 -7.31 10.28 -14.46
CA PRO A 215 -8.25 9.83 -13.45
C PRO A 215 -9.51 9.16 -14.00
N LYS A 216 -9.97 9.57 -15.20
CA LYS A 216 -11.13 8.99 -15.88
C LYS A 216 -10.93 7.54 -16.31
N TYR A 217 -9.70 7.16 -16.67
CA TYR A 217 -9.37 5.85 -17.23
C TYR A 217 -8.58 4.95 -16.25
N GLY A 218 -8.31 5.43 -15.03
CA GLY A 218 -7.52 4.68 -14.04
C GLY A 218 -6.02 4.68 -14.34
N MET A 219 -5.24 3.95 -13.53
CA MET A 219 -3.78 3.86 -13.70
C MET A 219 -3.36 2.75 -14.69
N ASP A 220 -4.30 2.16 -15.43
CA ASP A 220 -4.00 1.16 -16.45
C ASP A 220 -3.58 1.82 -17.79
N VAL A 221 -3.91 3.11 -17.96
CA VAL A 221 -3.50 3.94 -19.11
C VAL A 221 -2.43 4.93 -18.66
N ILE A 222 -1.17 4.54 -18.81
CA ILE A 222 -0.01 5.29 -18.32
C ILE A 222 0.74 5.97 -19.47
N SER A 223 1.16 7.22 -19.25
CA SER A 223 2.19 7.88 -20.07
C SER A 223 3.46 8.14 -19.26
N TYR A 224 4.61 8.10 -19.95
CA TYR A 224 5.93 8.37 -19.36
C TYR A 224 6.14 9.86 -19.19
N GLY A 225 6.65 10.25 -18.02
CA GLY A 225 6.96 11.62 -17.65
C GLY A 225 8.44 11.96 -17.60
#